data_AF-A0A7G2E360-F1
#
_entry.id   AF-A0A7G2E360-F1
#
_cell.length_a   1.000
_cell.length_b   1.000
_cell.length_c   1.000
_cell.angle_alpha   90.00
_cell.angle_beta   90.00
_cell.angle_gamma   90.00
#
_symmetry.space_group_name_H-M   'P 1'
#
loop_
_entity.id
_entity.type
_entity.pdbx_description
1 polymer ?
#
loop_
_entity_poly.entity_id
_entity_poly.type
_entity_poly.pdbx_seq_one_letter_code
_entity_poly.pdbx_strand_id
1 'polypeptide(L)'
;MTNLISGSSYPTANLYFMQVWKIECWLRAHEFSVDETSCQMVEIMTLKFEKYWEEYSDILAIAAVFDPRLKLKCLEYCFSTLDRLTSKSRLAHVRSKIYKLFKAYKKRPSSITSSSQVETLEEDIPAGYSGFYAFVSQKVGSSGKSELDIYLGEPTLDMAAFRHFNVLAYWKDNSCRFKELSSMACDVLSIPITTVASESSFSVGSRVLSKYRSSLLPENIQALICTRNWLRGFPKEGEEEEVEEEKEEEKEEA
;
A
#
# COMPACT_ATOMS: atom_id res chain seq x y z
N MET A 1 1.32 15.77 -6.55
CA MET A 1 1.92 14.47 -6.16
C MET A 1 1.91 14.31 -4.65
N THR A 2 2.46 15.26 -3.89
CA THR A 2 2.54 15.22 -2.42
C THR A 2 1.24 14.81 -1.74
N ASN A 3 0.13 15.51 -1.99
CA ASN A 3 -1.19 15.19 -1.41
C ASN A 3 -1.72 13.78 -1.75
N LEU A 4 -1.26 13.19 -2.86
CA LEU A 4 -1.67 11.84 -3.28
C LEU A 4 -0.87 10.75 -2.55
N ILE A 5 0.38 11.03 -2.19
CA ILE A 5 1.27 10.05 -1.53
C ILE A 5 1.39 10.29 -0.01
N SER A 6 0.86 11.41 0.49
CA SER A 6 0.77 11.75 1.91
C SER A 6 -0.53 11.31 2.58
N GLY A 7 -1.45 10.69 1.83
CA GLY A 7 -2.72 10.21 2.36
C GLY A 7 -2.54 9.13 3.45
N SER A 8 -3.35 9.23 4.50
CA SER A 8 -3.41 8.24 5.60
C SER A 8 -4.66 7.34 5.53
N SER A 9 -5.65 7.70 4.72
CA SER A 9 -6.95 7.03 4.62
C SER A 9 -7.04 6.00 3.48
N TYR A 10 -5.99 5.84 2.70
CA TYR A 10 -5.91 4.89 1.60
C TYR A 10 -4.48 4.37 1.41
N PRO A 11 -4.30 3.18 0.79
CA PRO A 11 -2.99 2.65 0.45
C PRO A 11 -2.24 3.60 -0.47
N THR A 12 -1.04 3.99 -0.07
CA THR A 12 -0.20 4.88 -0.86
C THR A 12 0.82 4.08 -1.67
N ALA A 13 1.34 2.95 -1.17
CA ALA A 13 2.43 2.16 -1.75
C ALA A 13 2.27 1.86 -3.25
N ASN A 14 1.08 1.41 -3.68
CA ASN A 14 0.80 1.09 -5.08
C ASN A 14 0.83 2.31 -6.01
N LEU A 15 0.67 3.52 -5.47
CA LEU A 15 0.68 4.77 -6.23
C LEU A 15 2.11 5.27 -6.47
N TYR A 16 3.08 4.89 -5.64
CA TYR A 16 4.49 5.34 -5.74
C TYR A 16 5.04 5.23 -7.16
N PHE A 17 4.97 4.03 -7.72
CA PHE A 17 5.76 3.65 -8.89
C PHE A 17 5.42 4.53 -10.09
N MET A 18 4.12 4.72 -10.36
CA MET A 18 3.65 5.57 -11.45
C MET A 18 3.99 7.04 -11.26
N GLN A 19 4.05 7.52 -10.02
CA GLN A 19 4.35 8.92 -9.75
C GLN A 19 5.84 9.21 -9.93
N VAL A 20 6.72 8.34 -9.43
CA VAL A 20 8.18 8.44 -9.63
C VAL A 20 8.51 8.34 -11.11
N TRP A 21 7.88 7.40 -11.82
CA TRP A 21 8.05 7.24 -13.26
C TRP A 21 7.66 8.49 -14.06
N LYS A 22 6.54 9.15 -13.71
CA LYS A 22 6.13 10.41 -14.34
C LYS A 22 7.16 11.52 -14.15
N ILE A 23 7.80 11.60 -12.98
CA ILE A 23 8.86 12.58 -12.72
C ILE A 23 10.06 12.30 -13.63
N GLU A 24 10.52 11.05 -13.69
CA GLU A 24 11.66 10.67 -14.53
C GLU A 24 11.39 10.98 -16.01
N CYS A 25 10.20 10.64 -16.51
CA CYS A 25 9.80 10.98 -17.88
C CYS A 25 9.78 12.48 -18.12
N TRP A 26 9.29 13.27 -17.15
CA TRP A 26 9.25 14.72 -17.27
C TRP A 26 10.65 15.32 -17.32
N LEU A 27 11.56 14.87 -16.45
CA LEU A 27 12.95 15.34 -16.43
C LEU A 27 13.65 15.04 -17.76
N ARG A 28 13.56 13.80 -18.25
CA ARG A 28 14.16 13.41 -19.54
C ARG A 28 13.60 14.19 -20.73
N ALA A 29 12.30 14.50 -20.72
CA ALA A 29 11.68 15.25 -21.80
C ALA A 29 12.15 16.72 -21.87
N HIS A 30 12.66 17.28 -20.77
CA HIS A 30 13.07 18.68 -20.67
C HIS A 30 14.60 18.85 -20.54
N GLU A 31 15.37 17.77 -20.69
CA GLU A 31 16.84 17.78 -20.59
C GLU A 31 17.50 18.75 -21.60
N PHE A 32 16.89 18.93 -22.77
CA PHE A 32 17.38 19.80 -23.85
C PHE A 32 16.43 20.97 -24.13
N SER A 33 15.87 21.58 -23.07
CA SER A 33 14.97 22.72 -23.24
C SER A 33 15.68 23.93 -23.88
N VAL A 34 14.92 24.78 -24.60
CA VAL A 34 15.49 25.97 -25.26
C VAL A 34 15.83 27.07 -24.25
N ASP A 35 15.16 27.07 -23.10
CA ASP A 35 15.39 28.04 -22.03
C ASP A 35 16.54 27.58 -21.12
N GLU A 36 17.60 28.38 -21.07
CA GLU A 36 18.81 28.07 -20.32
C GLU A 36 18.53 27.90 -18.81
N THR A 37 17.61 28.69 -18.26
CA THR A 37 17.26 28.58 -16.83
C THR A 37 16.52 27.28 -16.52
N SER A 38 15.61 26.87 -17.42
CA SER A 38 14.91 25.59 -17.32
C SER A 38 15.87 24.41 -17.46
N CYS A 39 16.84 24.46 -18.36
CA CYS A 39 17.88 23.43 -18.48
C CYS A 39 18.70 23.26 -17.20
N GLN A 40 19.18 24.38 -16.62
CA GLN A 40 19.92 24.34 -15.36
C GLN A 40 19.06 23.76 -14.21
N MET A 41 17.78 24.12 -14.14
CA MET A 41 16.87 23.56 -13.14
C MET A 41 16.66 22.05 -13.33
N VAL A 42 16.45 21.60 -14.57
CA VAL A 42 16.28 20.18 -14.88
C VAL A 42 17.53 19.40 -14.52
N GLU A 43 18.73 19.89 -14.84
CA GLU A 43 19.99 19.25 -14.47
C GLU A 43 20.11 19.05 -12.95
N ILE A 44 19.86 20.09 -12.15
CA ILE A 44 19.89 20.02 -10.68
C ILE A 44 18.84 19.04 -10.15
N MET A 45 17.64 19.03 -10.75
CA MET A 45 16.56 18.12 -10.35
C MET A 45 16.86 16.67 -10.72
N THR A 46 17.48 16.42 -11.87
CA THR A 46 17.92 15.09 -12.32
C THR A 46 18.97 14.53 -11.37
N LEU A 47 19.98 15.32 -10.99
CA LEU A 47 20.99 14.90 -10.01
C LEU A 47 20.37 14.50 -8.66
N LYS A 48 19.35 15.25 -8.20
CA LYS A 48 18.61 14.88 -6.99
C LYS A 48 17.77 13.62 -7.21
N PHE A 49 17.12 13.50 -8.36
CA PHE A 49 16.33 12.32 -8.68
C PHE A 49 17.18 11.06 -8.67
N GLU A 50 18.30 11.04 -9.39
CA GLU A 50 19.23 9.91 -9.43
C GLU A 50 19.72 9.55 -8.03
N LYS A 51 20.13 10.53 -7.22
CA LYS A 51 20.58 10.29 -5.84
C LYS A 51 19.61 9.48 -4.98
N TYR A 52 18.30 9.63 -5.18
CA TYR A 52 17.27 9.02 -4.33
C TYR A 52 16.43 7.94 -5.04
N TRP A 53 16.42 7.92 -6.37
CA TRP A 53 15.54 7.10 -7.22
C TRP A 53 16.23 6.49 -8.45
N GLU A 54 17.57 6.45 -8.51
CA GLU A 54 18.32 5.75 -9.57
C GLU A 54 17.84 4.29 -9.73
N GLU A 55 17.66 3.59 -8.61
CA GLU A 55 16.95 2.31 -8.57
C GLU A 55 15.58 2.48 -7.90
N TYR A 56 14.53 2.11 -8.63
CA TYR A 56 13.18 2.07 -8.06
C TYR A 56 13.14 1.08 -6.91
N SER A 57 12.51 1.47 -5.80
CA SER A 57 12.31 0.59 -4.66
C SER A 57 11.59 -0.70 -5.06
N ASP A 58 12.27 -1.84 -4.89
CA ASP A 58 11.74 -3.17 -5.19
C ASP A 58 10.37 -3.38 -4.53
N ILE A 59 10.24 -3.06 -3.24
CA ILE A 59 9.00 -3.32 -2.49
C ILE A 59 7.83 -2.44 -2.97
N LEU A 60 8.10 -1.20 -3.38
CA LEU A 60 7.07 -0.30 -3.89
C LEU A 60 6.70 -0.64 -5.34
N ALA A 61 7.63 -1.16 -6.14
CA ALA A 61 7.32 -1.75 -7.44
C ALA A 61 6.43 -3.00 -7.27
N ILE A 62 6.69 -3.84 -6.26
CA ILE A 62 5.83 -4.97 -5.90
C ILE A 62 4.43 -4.50 -5.49
N ALA A 63 4.32 -3.41 -4.71
CA ALA A 63 3.03 -2.84 -4.33
C ALA A 63 2.20 -2.43 -5.55
N ALA A 64 2.83 -1.83 -6.57
CA ALA A 64 2.16 -1.52 -7.83
C ALA A 64 1.69 -2.80 -8.56
N VAL A 65 2.45 -3.90 -8.51
CA VAL A 65 2.02 -5.19 -9.09
C VAL A 65 0.80 -5.77 -8.37
N PHE A 66 0.65 -5.53 -7.07
CA PHE A 66 -0.53 -5.96 -6.30
C PHE A 66 -1.75 -5.03 -6.45
N ASP A 67 -1.67 -3.96 -7.25
CA ASP A 67 -2.88 -3.30 -7.75
C ASP A 67 -3.36 -4.05 -9.01
N PRO A 68 -4.56 -4.68 -9.00
CA PRO A 68 -5.08 -5.44 -10.13
C PRO A 68 -5.29 -4.60 -11.41
N ARG A 69 -5.33 -3.26 -11.29
CA ARG A 69 -5.42 -2.34 -12.42
C ARG A 69 -4.07 -2.09 -13.09
N LEU A 70 -2.97 -2.36 -12.41
CA LEU A 70 -1.61 -2.12 -12.88
C LEU A 70 -0.90 -3.42 -13.29
N LYS A 71 -0.73 -4.34 -12.33
CA LYS A 71 0.04 -5.60 -12.48
C LYS A 71 1.44 -5.39 -13.08
N LEU A 72 2.06 -6.49 -13.54
CA LEU A 72 3.37 -6.46 -14.21
C LEU A 72 3.35 -5.65 -15.52
N LYS A 73 2.19 -5.53 -16.18
CA LYS A 73 2.06 -4.76 -17.44
C LYS A 73 2.39 -3.28 -17.24
N CYS A 74 1.99 -2.71 -16.11
CA CYS A 74 2.33 -1.33 -15.76
C CYS A 74 3.86 -1.13 -15.70
N LEU A 75 4.57 -2.04 -15.03
CA LEU A 75 6.03 -1.99 -14.92
C LEU A 75 6.70 -2.20 -16.28
N GLU A 76 6.21 -3.14 -17.08
CA GLU A 76 6.70 -3.40 -18.44
C GLU A 76 6.58 -2.14 -19.33
N TYR A 77 5.42 -1.49 -19.30
CA TYR A 77 5.20 -0.22 -20.00
C TYR A 77 6.16 0.87 -19.51
N CYS A 78 6.28 1.06 -18.19
CA CYS A 78 7.13 2.10 -17.62
C CYS A 78 8.60 1.89 -17.98
N PHE A 79 9.12 0.68 -17.76
CA PHE A 79 10.52 0.38 -18.05
C PHE A 79 10.81 0.42 -19.55
N SER A 80 9.91 -0.07 -20.42
CA SER A 80 10.12 -0.02 -21.88
C SER A 80 10.08 1.40 -22.44
N THR A 81 9.37 2.32 -21.76
CA THR A 81 9.35 3.75 -22.12
C THR A 81 10.66 4.42 -21.74
N LEU A 82 11.27 4.05 -20.60
CA LEU A 82 12.55 4.61 -20.16
C LEU A 82 13.74 4.03 -20.93
N ASP A 83 13.80 2.71 -21.06
CA ASP A 83 14.84 2.01 -21.79
C ASP A 83 14.38 0.60 -22.20
N ARG A 84 14.23 0.40 -23.51
CA ARG A 84 13.81 -0.88 -24.09
C ARG A 84 14.82 -2.00 -23.88
N LEU A 85 16.11 -1.68 -23.71
CA LEU A 85 17.18 -2.66 -23.58
C LEU A 85 17.18 -3.29 -22.19
N THR A 86 17.06 -2.48 -21.13
CA THR A 86 17.02 -2.96 -19.74
C THR A 86 15.62 -3.35 -19.25
N SER A 87 14.54 -3.01 -19.98
CA SER A 87 13.16 -3.27 -19.53
C SER A 87 12.90 -4.72 -19.11
N LYS A 88 13.32 -5.70 -19.93
CA LYS A 88 13.11 -7.13 -19.64
C LYS A 88 13.86 -7.59 -18.38
N SER A 89 15.11 -7.14 -18.18
CA SER A 89 15.91 -7.53 -17.02
C SER A 89 15.36 -6.92 -15.74
N ARG A 90 14.94 -5.65 -15.77
CA ARG A 90 14.31 -4.96 -14.64
C ARG A 90 12.98 -5.62 -14.25
N LEU A 91 12.15 -5.97 -15.23
CA LEU A 91 10.89 -6.69 -14.96
C LEU A 91 11.14 -8.09 -14.37
N ALA A 92 12.12 -8.82 -14.91
CA ALA A 92 12.51 -10.13 -14.40
C ALA A 92 13.05 -10.06 -12.96
N HIS A 93 13.80 -9.00 -12.63
CA HIS A 93 14.30 -8.74 -11.27
C HIS A 93 13.14 -8.55 -10.29
N VAL A 94 12.21 -7.63 -10.58
CA VAL A 94 11.02 -7.42 -9.72
C VAL A 94 10.22 -8.70 -9.59
N ARG A 95 9.97 -9.41 -10.70
CA ARG A 95 9.28 -10.71 -10.68
C ARG A 95 9.98 -11.70 -9.75
N SER A 96 11.30 -11.85 -9.86
CA SER A 96 12.09 -12.73 -8.97
C SER A 96 11.92 -12.36 -7.50
N LYS A 97 11.91 -11.06 -7.16
CA LYS A 97 11.67 -10.58 -5.80
C LYS A 97 10.27 -10.93 -5.28
N ILE A 98 9.22 -10.83 -6.13
CA ILE A 98 7.85 -11.24 -5.76
C ILE A 98 7.81 -12.74 -5.39
N TYR A 99 8.39 -13.62 -6.22
CA TYR A 99 8.40 -15.05 -5.92
C TYR A 99 9.21 -15.38 -4.65
N LYS A 100 10.35 -14.69 -4.43
CA LYS A 100 11.14 -14.85 -3.21
C LYS A 100 10.33 -14.45 -1.97
N LEU A 101 9.63 -13.32 -2.03
CA LEU A 101 8.78 -12.84 -0.94
C LEU A 101 7.63 -13.83 -0.69
N PHE A 102 6.92 -14.25 -1.73
CA PHE A 102 5.81 -15.18 -1.62
C PHE A 102 6.22 -16.54 -1.02
N LYS A 103 7.41 -17.04 -1.39
CA LYS A 103 7.99 -18.25 -0.80
C LYS A 103 8.22 -18.10 0.71
N ALA A 104 8.56 -16.90 1.19
CA ALA A 104 8.69 -16.64 2.63
C ALA A 104 7.32 -16.64 3.32
N TYR A 105 6.28 -16.10 2.70
CA TYR A 105 4.91 -16.14 3.24
C TYR A 105 4.36 -17.56 3.34
N LYS A 106 4.58 -18.41 2.32
CA LYS A 106 4.18 -19.83 2.36
C LYS A 106 4.84 -20.65 3.47
N LYS A 107 5.98 -20.19 4.00
CA LYS A 107 6.70 -20.87 5.08
C LYS A 107 6.27 -20.41 6.48
N ARG A 108 5.51 -19.31 6.60
CA ARG A 108 5.05 -18.86 7.91
C ARG A 108 4.11 -19.93 8.46
N PRO A 109 4.34 -20.44 9.69
CA PRO A 109 3.35 -21.30 10.32
C PRO A 109 2.05 -20.50 10.42
N SER A 110 0.95 -21.11 10.00
CA SER A 110 -0.39 -20.55 10.10
C SER A 110 -0.71 -20.29 11.57
N SER A 111 -0.28 -19.17 12.12
CA SER A 111 -0.54 -18.79 13.50
C SER A 111 -0.73 -17.29 13.58
N ILE A 112 -1.86 -16.93 14.20
CA ILE A 112 -2.40 -15.61 14.49
C ILE A 112 -3.18 -14.97 13.33
N THR A 113 -4.32 -15.59 12.98
CA THR A 113 -5.56 -14.81 12.83
C THR A 113 -6.62 -15.46 13.71
N SER A 114 -7.09 -14.70 14.69
CA SER A 114 -8.22 -15.03 15.56
C SER A 114 -9.42 -15.52 14.74
N SER A 115 -9.94 -16.69 15.12
CA SER A 115 -11.34 -17.10 14.99
C SER A 115 -12.10 -16.56 13.77
N SER A 116 -11.76 -17.07 12.59
CA SER A 116 -12.80 -17.58 11.71
C SER A 116 -12.46 -19.06 11.59
N GLN A 117 -13.18 -19.89 12.33
CA GLN A 117 -13.12 -21.32 12.14
C GLN A 117 -13.38 -21.58 10.66
N VAL A 118 -12.31 -21.87 9.90
CA VAL A 118 -12.45 -22.73 8.73
C VAL A 118 -12.51 -24.13 9.32
N GLU A 119 -13.62 -24.41 10.00
CA GLU A 119 -14.17 -25.75 9.95
C GLU A 119 -14.29 -26.05 8.46
N THR A 120 -13.71 -27.19 8.07
CA THR A 120 -13.94 -27.85 6.81
C THR A 120 -15.40 -27.67 6.41
N LEU A 121 -15.66 -26.83 5.41
CA LEU A 121 -16.98 -26.59 4.80
C LEU A 121 -17.44 -27.85 4.04
N GLU A 122 -17.53 -28.99 4.71
CA GLU A 122 -18.31 -30.12 4.22
C GLU A 122 -19.80 -29.93 4.53
N GLU A 123 -20.17 -29.09 5.50
CA GLU A 123 -21.56 -28.92 5.93
C GLU A 123 -22.39 -27.91 5.13
N ASP A 124 -21.77 -27.01 4.36
CA ASP A 124 -22.47 -25.91 3.64
C ASP A 124 -22.57 -26.11 2.11
N ILE A 125 -22.14 -27.26 1.59
CA ILE A 125 -22.31 -27.55 0.15
C ILE A 125 -23.79 -27.87 -0.10
N PRO A 126 -24.49 -27.14 -0.99
CA PRO A 126 -25.88 -27.43 -1.30
C PRO A 126 -26.06 -28.91 -1.70
N ALA A 127 -27.10 -29.55 -1.15
CA ALA A 127 -27.36 -30.97 -1.39
C ALA A 127 -27.36 -31.29 -2.90
N GLY A 128 -26.62 -32.32 -3.29
CA GLY A 128 -26.47 -32.75 -4.69
C GLY A 128 -25.27 -32.13 -5.45
N TYR A 129 -24.57 -31.14 -4.89
CA TYR A 129 -23.42 -30.51 -5.55
C TYR A 129 -22.06 -31.14 -5.18
N SER A 130 -21.99 -32.02 -4.19
CA SER A 130 -20.72 -32.63 -3.73
C SER A 130 -19.95 -33.34 -4.85
N GLY A 131 -20.64 -34.13 -5.68
CA GLY A 131 -20.04 -34.81 -6.83
C GLY A 131 -19.50 -33.83 -7.90
N PHE A 132 -20.17 -32.70 -8.11
CA PHE A 132 -19.71 -31.64 -9.01
C PHE A 132 -18.43 -30.98 -8.48
N TYR A 133 -18.40 -30.60 -7.19
CA TYR A 133 -17.21 -29.99 -6.59
C TYR A 133 -16.01 -30.95 -6.53
N ALA A 134 -16.25 -32.25 -6.29
CA ALA A 134 -15.21 -33.27 -6.37
C ALA A 134 -14.62 -33.37 -7.79
N PHE A 135 -15.46 -33.39 -8.83
CA PHE A 135 -15.03 -33.40 -10.23
C PHE A 135 -14.24 -32.15 -10.62
N VAL A 136 -14.71 -30.97 -10.22
CA VAL A 136 -14.02 -29.69 -10.48
C VAL A 136 -12.67 -29.65 -9.77
N SER A 137 -12.62 -30.06 -8.49
CA SER A 137 -11.38 -30.08 -7.71
C SER A 137 -10.32 -30.99 -8.32
N GLN A 138 -10.73 -32.12 -8.89
CA GLN A 138 -9.83 -33.06 -9.58
C GLN A 138 -9.24 -32.44 -10.87
N LYS A 139 -10.01 -31.62 -11.60
CA LYS A 139 -9.49 -30.86 -12.75
C LYS A 139 -8.62 -29.68 -12.35
N VAL A 140 -8.95 -28.95 -11.28
CA VAL A 140 -8.17 -27.79 -10.81
C VAL A 140 -6.80 -28.22 -10.26
N GLY A 141 -6.73 -29.39 -9.58
CA GLY A 141 -5.49 -29.97 -9.08
C GLY A 141 -4.45 -30.31 -10.17
N SER A 142 -4.86 -30.36 -11.45
CA SER A 142 -3.96 -30.68 -12.57
C SER A 142 -3.11 -29.49 -13.07
N SER A 143 -3.44 -28.24 -12.71
CA SER A 143 -2.74 -27.08 -13.28
C SER A 143 -1.39 -26.78 -12.62
N GLY A 144 -1.13 -27.25 -11.38
CA GLY A 144 0.13 -27.02 -10.65
C GLY A 144 0.52 -25.55 -10.42
N LYS A 145 -0.32 -24.58 -10.79
CA LYS A 145 -0.06 -23.14 -10.68
C LYS A 145 -0.23 -22.69 -9.23
N SER A 146 0.70 -21.89 -8.74
CA SER A 146 0.55 -21.25 -7.43
C SER A 146 -0.49 -20.13 -7.49
N GLU A 147 -0.98 -19.70 -6.32
CA GLU A 147 -1.91 -18.57 -6.17
C GLU A 147 -1.34 -17.29 -6.81
N LEU A 148 -0.02 -17.09 -6.69
CA LEU A 148 0.70 -16.00 -7.35
C LEU A 148 0.67 -16.13 -8.88
N ASP A 149 0.87 -17.33 -9.42
CA ASP A 149 0.80 -17.56 -10.86
C ASP A 149 -0.61 -17.31 -11.41
N ILE A 150 -1.65 -17.66 -10.64
CA ILE A 150 -3.04 -17.39 -10.98
C ILE A 150 -3.25 -15.87 -11.05
N TYR A 151 -2.89 -15.13 -10.01
CA TYR A 151 -3.05 -13.67 -9.97
C TYR A 151 -2.28 -12.96 -11.10
N LEU A 152 -1.02 -13.35 -11.33
CA LEU A 152 -0.19 -12.75 -12.38
C LEU A 152 -0.69 -13.09 -13.79
N GLY A 153 -1.40 -14.22 -13.96
CA GLY A 153 -1.97 -14.65 -15.23
C GLY A 153 -3.33 -14.04 -15.55
N GLU A 154 -4.03 -13.50 -14.56
CA GLU A 154 -5.32 -12.84 -14.75
C GLU A 154 -5.20 -11.50 -15.50
N PRO A 155 -6.24 -11.10 -16.25
CA PRO A 155 -6.26 -9.80 -16.92
C PRO A 155 -6.12 -8.64 -15.93
N THR A 156 -5.59 -7.52 -16.43
CA THR A 156 -5.57 -6.24 -15.73
C THR A 156 -6.98 -5.66 -15.72
N LEU A 157 -7.43 -5.15 -14.58
CA LEU A 157 -8.69 -4.43 -14.48
C LEU A 157 -8.60 -3.10 -15.22
N ASP A 158 -9.70 -2.71 -15.86
CA ASP A 158 -9.77 -1.40 -16.54
C ASP A 158 -9.78 -0.26 -15.51
N MET A 159 -8.82 0.65 -15.63
CA MET A 159 -8.69 1.78 -14.72
C MET A 159 -9.88 2.74 -14.80
N ALA A 160 -10.50 2.88 -15.98
CA ALA A 160 -11.63 3.78 -16.17
C ALA A 160 -12.91 3.22 -15.51
N ALA A 161 -13.21 1.94 -15.72
CA ALA A 161 -14.31 1.25 -15.05
C ALA A 161 -14.14 1.19 -13.52
N PHE A 162 -12.90 1.04 -13.04
CA PHE A 162 -12.57 0.91 -11.62
C PHE A 162 -11.83 2.14 -11.06
N ARG A 163 -12.41 3.34 -11.26
CA ARG A 163 -11.84 4.61 -10.80
C ARG A 163 -11.79 4.71 -9.27
N HIS A 164 -12.88 4.34 -8.59
CA HIS A 164 -13.00 4.35 -7.13
C HIS A 164 -12.76 2.95 -6.55
N PHE A 165 -11.59 2.38 -6.86
CA PHE A 165 -11.23 1.02 -6.47
C PHE A 165 -10.47 1.00 -5.14
N ASN A 166 -10.97 0.20 -4.19
CA ASN A 166 -10.28 -0.09 -2.94
C ASN A 166 -9.45 -1.37 -3.08
N VAL A 167 -8.14 -1.21 -3.24
CA VAL A 167 -7.21 -2.33 -3.45
C VAL A 167 -7.11 -3.26 -2.23
N LEU A 168 -7.20 -2.75 -1.00
CA LEU A 168 -7.20 -3.60 0.19
C LEU A 168 -8.49 -4.41 0.32
N ALA A 169 -9.64 -3.80 0.00
CA ALA A 169 -10.91 -4.52 -0.02
C ALA A 169 -10.87 -5.67 -1.03
N TYR A 170 -10.33 -5.45 -2.23
CA TYR A 170 -10.14 -6.51 -3.22
C TYR A 170 -9.36 -7.72 -2.67
N TRP A 171 -8.23 -7.47 -2.00
CA TRP A 171 -7.41 -8.55 -1.44
C TRP A 171 -8.08 -9.26 -0.26
N LYS A 172 -8.85 -8.51 0.54
CA LYS A 172 -9.68 -9.05 1.63
C LYS A 172 -10.78 -9.95 1.09
N ASP A 173 -11.52 -9.50 0.08
CA ASP A 173 -12.64 -10.23 -0.52
C ASP A 173 -12.16 -11.48 -1.26
N ASN A 174 -10.94 -11.46 -1.81
CA ASN A 174 -10.32 -12.61 -2.47
C ASN A 174 -9.39 -13.43 -1.55
N SER A 175 -9.44 -13.23 -0.23
CA SER A 175 -8.58 -13.91 0.74
C SER A 175 -8.72 -15.43 0.71
N CYS A 176 -9.94 -15.98 0.60
CA CYS A 176 -10.13 -17.43 0.47
C CYS A 176 -9.52 -18.00 -0.81
N ARG A 177 -9.51 -17.19 -1.88
CA ARG A 177 -9.02 -17.59 -3.20
C ARG A 177 -7.50 -17.55 -3.31
N PHE A 178 -6.88 -16.50 -2.78
CA PHE A 178 -5.44 -16.25 -2.91
C PHE A 178 -4.65 -16.58 -1.64
N LYS A 179 -5.33 -16.81 -0.51
CA LYS A 179 -4.75 -17.26 0.76
C LYS A 179 -3.57 -16.39 1.20
N GLU A 180 -2.40 -16.98 1.40
CA GLU A 180 -1.15 -16.34 1.83
C GLU A 180 -0.71 -15.19 0.90
N LEU A 181 -1.11 -15.23 -0.37
CA LEU A 181 -0.87 -14.13 -1.31
C LEU A 181 -1.68 -12.89 -0.93
N SER A 182 -2.93 -13.04 -0.48
CA SER A 182 -3.75 -11.92 -0.01
C SER A 182 -3.13 -11.27 1.22
N SER A 183 -2.65 -12.07 2.18
CA SER A 183 -1.96 -11.51 3.37
C SER A 183 -0.68 -10.76 2.95
N MET A 184 0.13 -11.35 2.07
CA MET A 184 1.32 -10.67 1.54
C MET A 184 0.97 -9.37 0.82
N ALA A 185 -0.06 -9.37 -0.01
CA ALA A 185 -0.48 -8.18 -0.74
C ALA A 185 -0.96 -7.08 0.22
N CYS A 186 -1.77 -7.42 1.23
CA CYS A 186 -2.20 -6.49 2.26
C CYS A 186 -1.02 -5.90 3.04
N ASP A 187 -0.07 -6.73 3.48
CA ASP A 187 1.13 -6.29 4.20
C ASP A 187 1.96 -5.30 3.37
N VAL A 188 2.16 -5.60 2.08
CA VAL A 188 2.93 -4.75 1.15
C VAL A 188 2.19 -3.44 0.83
N LEU A 189 0.89 -3.51 0.58
CA LEU A 189 0.06 -2.34 0.23
C LEU A 189 -0.14 -1.37 1.40
N SER A 190 -0.04 -1.89 2.64
CA SER A 190 -0.20 -1.09 3.86
C SER A 190 1.04 -0.27 4.22
N ILE A 191 2.16 -0.42 3.50
CA ILE A 191 3.38 0.36 3.72
C ILE A 191 3.09 1.83 3.36
N PRO A 192 3.19 2.78 4.31
CA PRO A 192 3.09 4.20 3.98
C PRO A 192 4.35 4.64 3.23
N ILE A 193 4.20 5.35 2.10
CA ILE A 193 5.35 5.89 1.36
C ILE A 193 5.99 7.08 2.10
N THR A 194 5.19 7.82 2.86
CA THR A 194 5.63 9.05 3.53
C THR A 194 5.42 8.97 5.03
N THR A 195 6.20 9.75 5.77
CA THR A 195 6.10 9.90 7.23
C THR A 195 4.95 10.83 7.65
N VAL A 196 4.14 11.34 6.73
CA VAL A 196 3.13 12.37 7.01
C VAL A 196 2.10 11.89 8.05
N ALA A 197 1.70 10.62 8.04
CA ALA A 197 0.81 10.07 9.07
C ALA A 197 1.45 10.11 10.47
N SER A 198 2.76 9.84 10.58
CA SER A 198 3.49 9.98 11.84
C SER A 198 3.70 11.45 12.22
N GLU A 199 3.99 12.34 11.28
CA GLU A 199 4.15 13.77 11.53
C GLU A 199 2.85 14.42 11.99
N SER A 200 1.71 14.03 11.43
CA SER A 200 0.37 14.41 11.90
C SER A 200 0.14 13.93 13.35
N SER A 201 0.51 12.68 13.65
CA SER A 201 0.43 12.15 15.02
C SER A 201 1.35 12.88 16.01
N PHE A 202 2.55 13.29 15.58
CA PHE A 202 3.47 14.10 16.40
C PHE A 202 2.99 15.54 16.56
N SER A 203 2.40 16.14 15.52
CA SER A 203 1.79 17.47 15.58
C SER A 203 0.62 17.47 16.58
N VAL A 204 -0.22 16.44 16.53
CA VAL A 204 -1.27 16.23 17.54
C VAL A 204 -0.68 15.97 18.93
N GLY A 205 0.37 15.14 19.02
CA GLY A 205 1.09 14.85 20.25
C GLY A 205 1.66 16.11 20.92
N SER A 206 2.04 17.12 20.13
CA SER A 206 2.47 18.43 20.66
C SER A 206 1.37 19.18 21.42
N ARG A 207 0.08 18.88 21.17
CA ARG A 207 -1.05 19.41 21.95
C ARG A 207 -1.22 18.70 23.29
N VAL A 208 -0.79 17.44 23.37
CA VAL A 208 -0.75 16.64 24.62
C VAL A 208 0.50 16.98 25.44
N LEU A 209 1.63 17.25 24.78
CA LEU A 209 2.91 17.64 25.36
C LEU A 209 3.20 19.13 25.12
N SER A 210 2.71 19.99 26.02
CA SER A 210 3.12 21.39 26.03
C SER A 210 4.35 21.60 26.92
N LYS A 211 5.04 22.74 26.78
CA LYS A 211 6.14 23.15 27.68
C LYS A 211 5.77 23.10 29.16
N TYR A 212 4.47 23.14 29.49
CA TYR A 212 3.94 23.16 30.85
C TYR A 212 3.27 21.84 31.28
N ARG A 213 3.15 20.84 30.38
CA ARG A 213 2.57 19.50 30.63
C ARG A 213 3.55 18.38 30.27
N SER A 214 4.78 18.46 30.77
CA SER A 214 5.89 17.54 30.47
C SER A 214 6.07 16.38 31.47
N SER A 215 5.16 16.23 32.44
CA SER A 215 5.29 15.23 33.52
C SER A 215 4.69 13.86 33.20
N LEU A 216 4.20 13.65 31.97
CA LEU A 216 3.65 12.35 31.56
C LEU A 216 4.77 11.37 31.19
N LEU A 217 4.63 10.13 31.66
CA LEU A 217 5.51 9.04 31.25
C LEU A 217 5.35 8.75 29.75
N PRO A 218 6.43 8.39 29.03
CA PRO A 218 6.38 8.04 27.61
C PRO A 218 5.31 6.99 27.25
N GLU A 219 5.10 6.02 28.13
CA GLU A 219 4.08 4.96 27.99
C GLU A 219 2.66 5.53 27.98
N ASN A 220 2.38 6.50 28.86
CA ASN A 220 1.07 7.15 28.93
C ASN A 220 0.82 8.05 27.73
N ILE A 221 1.87 8.73 27.24
CA ILE A 221 1.80 9.54 26.01
C ILE A 221 1.47 8.64 24.82
N GLN A 222 2.17 7.51 24.69
CA GLN A 222 1.90 6.54 23.64
C GLN A 222 0.46 6.01 23.74
N ALA A 223 0.01 5.61 24.93
CA ALA A 223 -1.36 5.15 25.14
C ALA A 223 -2.39 6.21 24.72
N LEU A 224 -2.23 7.47 25.14
CA LEU A 224 -3.13 8.56 24.77
C LEU A 224 -3.18 8.82 23.26
N ILE A 225 -2.02 8.88 22.59
CA ILE A 225 -1.96 9.11 21.14
C ILE A 225 -2.56 7.91 20.39
N CYS A 226 -2.21 6.68 20.78
CA CYS A 226 -2.75 5.46 20.16
C CYS A 226 -4.27 5.36 20.35
N THR A 227 -4.78 5.59 21.55
CA THR A 227 -6.22 5.55 21.84
C THR A 227 -6.97 6.65 21.08
N ARG A 228 -6.42 7.87 21.01
CA ARG A 228 -7.01 8.95 20.19
C ARG A 228 -7.06 8.53 18.72
N ASN A 229 -5.95 8.09 18.14
CA ASN A 229 -5.88 7.72 16.73
C ASN A 229 -6.78 6.51 16.43
N TRP A 230 -6.93 5.58 17.36
CA TRP A 230 -7.87 4.47 17.24
C TRP A 230 -9.34 4.94 17.20
N LEU A 231 -9.71 5.86 18.08
CA LEU A 231 -11.09 6.35 18.20
C LEU A 231 -11.48 7.35 17.11
N ARG A 232 -10.56 8.24 16.73
CA ARG A 232 -10.82 9.38 15.83
C ARG A 232 -10.18 9.25 14.44
N GLY A 233 -9.34 8.24 14.23
CA GLY A 233 -8.51 8.15 13.03
C GLY A 233 -7.39 9.18 13.01
N PHE A 234 -6.71 9.30 11.87
CA PHE A 234 -5.67 10.30 11.66
C PHE A 234 -6.30 11.61 11.14
N PRO A 235 -5.94 12.77 11.70
CA PRO A 235 -6.40 14.07 11.19
C PRO A 235 -6.02 14.22 9.72
N LYS A 236 -6.93 14.76 8.91
CA LYS A 236 -6.59 15.24 7.57
C LYS A 236 -5.77 16.51 7.70
N GLU A 237 -4.72 16.66 6.87
CA GLU A 237 -3.94 17.90 6.83
C GLU A 237 -4.87 19.10 6.59
N GLY A 238 -4.94 20.02 7.57
CA GLY A 238 -5.70 21.27 7.50
C GLY A 238 -6.97 21.38 8.35
N GLU A 239 -7.42 20.31 9.02
CA GLU A 239 -8.56 20.37 9.95
C GLU A 239 -8.05 20.52 11.40
N GLU A 240 -8.04 21.75 11.92
CA GLU A 240 -7.85 21.98 13.35
C GLU A 240 -9.14 21.60 14.08
N GLU A 241 -9.18 20.43 14.72
CA GLU A 241 -10.24 20.12 15.70
C GLU A 241 -10.09 21.10 16.88
N GLU A 242 -11.03 22.05 17.00
CA GLU A 242 -11.32 22.75 18.26
C GLU A 242 -11.84 21.70 19.26
N VAL A 243 -11.14 21.55 20.38
CA VAL A 243 -11.64 20.78 21.51
C VAL A 243 -12.34 21.77 22.43
N GLU A 244 -13.66 21.62 22.59
CA GLU A 244 -14.44 22.34 23.61
C GLU A 244 -13.83 22.04 24.98
N GLU A 245 -13.22 23.05 25.62
CA GLU A 245 -12.88 22.99 27.03
C GLU A 245 -14.18 23.10 27.84
N GLU A 246 -14.61 22.01 28.46
CA GLU A 246 -15.65 22.05 29.50
C GLU A 246 -15.16 22.95 30.64
N LYS A 247 -15.78 24.13 30.75
CA LYS A 247 -15.62 25.01 31.92
C LYS A 247 -16.42 24.41 33.07
N GLU A 248 -15.73 23.88 34.07
CA GLU A 248 -16.34 23.65 35.39
C GLU A 248 -16.66 25.02 36.01
N GLU A 249 -17.95 25.37 36.05
CA GLU A 249 -18.46 26.45 36.90
C GLU A 249 -18.46 25.96 38.36
N GLU A 250 -17.49 26.41 39.16
CA GLU A 250 -17.61 26.38 40.62
C GLU A 250 -18.77 27.29 41.04
N LYS A 251 -19.90 26.67 41.40
CA LYS A 251 -20.94 27.32 42.22
C LYS A 251 -20.50 27.25 43.67
N GLU A 252 -19.99 28.36 44.17
CA GLU A 252 -19.87 28.64 45.60
C GLU A 252 -21.28 28.90 46.15
N GLU A 253 -21.79 28.00 46.99
CA GLU A 253 -23.05 28.20 47.73
C GLU A 253 -22.78 28.12 49.24
N ALA A 254 -23.00 29.27 49.89
CA ALA A 254 -23.18 29.57 51.31
C ALA A 254 -21.96 29.54 52.27
#